data_AF-A0A519RLS2-F1
#
_entry.id   AF-A0A519RLS2-F1
#
_cell.length_a   1.000
_cell.length_b   1.000
_cell.length_c   1.000
_cell.angle_alpha   90.00
_cell.angle_beta   90.00
_cell.angle_gamma   90.00
#
_symmetry.space_group_name_H-M   'P 1'
#
loop_
_entity.id
_entity.type
_entity.pdbx_description
1 polymer ?
#
loop_
_entity_poly.entity_id
_entity_poly.type
_entity_poly.pdbx_seq_one_letter_code
_entity_poly.pdbx_strand_id
1 'polypeptide(L)'
;MTADQVEKFDNRENRLYQQVISTQKFNRARLIHRYRIEERWTATGFRLRFRYLASLRLPLAPKSNLNPKWYLAIKDEIRISDQPNPFDSNRVWGGVGYIFNKNLGGELLWMTQFDGGQNRSNYVAFILRHDFGWSADHPERRVRFLPQ
;
A
#
# COMPACT_ATOMS: atom_id res chain seq x y z
N MET A 1 13.29 -17.09 36.45
CA MET A 1 12.28 -16.90 35.39
C MET A 1 13.03 -16.35 34.18
N THR A 2 12.95 -17.00 33.02
CA THR A 2 13.64 -16.58 31.79
C THR A 2 12.90 -15.42 31.12
N ALA A 3 13.63 -14.58 30.34
CA ALA A 3 13.08 -13.42 29.63
C ALA A 3 11.84 -13.77 28.78
N ASP A 4 11.80 -14.97 28.20
CA ASP A 4 10.67 -15.49 27.41
C ASP A 4 9.35 -15.61 28.20
N GLN A 5 9.40 -15.75 29.53
CA GLN A 5 8.21 -15.90 30.37
C GLN A 5 7.58 -14.55 30.74
N VAL A 6 8.33 -13.44 30.68
CA VAL A 6 7.83 -12.08 30.92
C VAL A 6 7.04 -11.58 29.70
N GLU A 7 7.47 -11.94 28.49
CA GLU A 7 6.81 -11.57 27.22
C GLU A 7 5.37 -12.10 27.12
N LYS A 8 5.06 -13.22 27.78
CA LYS A 8 3.71 -13.81 27.75
C LYS A 8 2.67 -13.02 28.56
N PHE A 9 3.11 -12.12 29.45
CA PHE A 9 2.24 -11.38 30.37
C PHE A 9 2.17 -9.86 30.11
N ASP A 10 3.13 -9.27 29.39
CA ASP A 10 3.07 -7.86 28.98
C ASP A 10 3.28 -7.67 27.46
N ASN A 11 2.18 -7.80 26.72
CA ASN A 11 2.11 -7.58 25.27
C ASN A 11 1.90 -6.10 24.89
N ARG A 12 2.16 -5.15 25.80
CA ARG A 12 2.00 -3.74 25.47
C ARG A 12 3.03 -3.31 24.44
N GLU A 13 2.54 -3.00 23.25
CA GLU A 13 3.31 -2.39 22.18
C GLU A 13 2.73 -1.02 21.87
N ASN A 14 3.54 0.02 22.00
CA ASN A 14 3.19 1.34 21.51
C ASN A 14 3.73 1.50 20.10
N ARG A 15 2.91 2.04 19.19
CA ARG A 15 3.28 2.23 17.78
C ARG A 15 2.97 3.64 17.34
N LEU A 16 4.02 4.38 17.00
CA LEU A 16 3.89 5.66 16.32
C LEU A 16 4.26 5.44 14.86
N TYR A 17 3.44 5.93 13.93
CA TYR A 17 3.80 5.92 12.53
C TYR A 17 3.68 7.31 11.93
N GLN A 18 4.64 7.63 11.07
CA GLN A 18 4.64 8.84 10.26
C GLN A 18 4.57 8.40 8.80
N GLN A 19 3.77 9.11 8.01
CA GLN A 19 3.55 8.76 6.61
C GLN A 19 3.53 9.99 5.72
N VAL A 20 4.32 9.93 4.65
CA VAL A 20 4.33 10.93 3.58
C VAL A 20 3.89 10.24 2.29
N ILE A 21 2.89 10.81 1.63
CA ILE A 21 2.43 10.35 0.32
C ILE A 21 2.71 11.46 -0.69
N SER A 22 3.52 11.15 -1.69
CA SER A 22 3.70 11.98 -2.87
C SER A 22 2.99 11.34 -4.05
N THR A 23 2.22 12.13 -4.79
CA THR A 23 1.54 11.69 -6.00
C THR A 23 2.07 12.50 -7.17
N GLN A 24 2.61 11.80 -8.16
CA GLN A 24 3.06 12.36 -9.42
C GLN A 24 2.15 11.86 -10.54
N LYS A 25 1.79 12.77 -11.44
CA LYS A 25 0.97 12.47 -12.61
C LYS A 25 1.82 12.72 -13.84
N PHE A 26 1.99 11.69 -14.64
CA PHE A 26 2.76 11.75 -15.88
C PHE A 26 1.87 11.31 -17.03
N ASN A 27 1.42 12.28 -17.84
CA ASN A 27 0.43 12.04 -18.89
C ASN A 27 -0.84 11.42 -18.30
N ARG A 28 -1.12 10.14 -18.58
CA ARG A 28 -2.27 9.39 -18.05
C ARG A 28 -1.87 8.42 -16.93
N ALA A 29 -0.57 8.31 -16.66
CA ALA A 29 -0.03 7.46 -15.63
C ALA A 29 -0.02 8.20 -14.29
N ARG A 30 -0.42 7.50 -13.24
CA ARG A 30 -0.32 8.01 -11.87
C ARG A 30 0.68 7.19 -11.09
N LEU A 31 1.75 7.85 -10.65
CA LEU A 31 2.76 7.28 -9.79
C LEU A 31 2.55 7.80 -8.35
N ILE A 32 2.49 6.89 -7.39
CA ILE A 32 2.29 7.20 -5.98
C ILE A 32 3.48 6.66 -5.22
N HIS A 33 4.18 7.54 -4.52
CA HIS A 33 5.23 7.21 -3.58
C HIS A 33 4.67 7.34 -2.17
N ARG A 34 4.78 6.29 -1.37
CA ARG A 34 4.37 6.31 0.03
C ARG A 34 5.54 5.88 0.90
N TYR A 35 6.04 6.84 1.67
CA TYR A 35 7.06 6.62 2.69
C TYR A 35 6.35 6.47 4.03
N ARG A 36 6.69 5.44 4.78
CA ARG A 36 6.18 5.22 6.13
C ARG A 36 7.33 4.84 7.06
N ILE A 37 7.46 5.57 8.14
CA ILE A 37 8.35 5.25 9.25
C ILE A 37 7.45 4.81 10.41
N GLU A 38 7.76 3.67 11.02
CA GLU A 38 7.02 3.12 12.16
C GLU A 38 8.01 2.88 13.30
N GLU A 39 7.76 3.56 14.42
CA GLU A 39 8.47 3.42 15.68
C GLU A 39 7.65 2.48 16.57
N ARG A 40 8.24 1.37 16.99
CA ARG A 40 7.61 0.35 17.82
C ARG A 40 8.35 0.29 19.14
N TRP A 41 7.66 0.53 20.24
CA TRP A 41 8.16 0.30 21.59
C TRP A 41 7.49 -0.94 22.15
N THR A 42 8.24 -2.03 22.30
CA THR A 42 7.82 -3.27 22.95
C THR A 42 8.46 -3.39 24.33
N ALA A 43 7.95 -4.27 25.18
CA ALA A 43 8.56 -4.61 26.47
C ALA A 43 10.03 -5.07 26.33
N THR A 44 10.40 -5.59 25.16
CA THR A 44 11.73 -6.13 24.85
C THR A 44 12.67 -5.12 24.15
N GLY A 45 12.19 -3.92 23.78
CA GLY A 45 13.04 -2.88 23.20
C GLY A 45 12.34 -1.98 22.18
N PHE A 46 13.14 -1.10 21.58
CA PHE A 46 12.72 -0.22 20.48
C PHE A 46 13.00 -0.88 19.13
N ARG A 47 12.07 -0.75 18.19
CA ARG A 47 12.26 -1.17 16.79
C ARG A 47 11.80 -0.09 15.82
N LEU A 48 12.62 0.20 14.83
CA LEU A 48 12.33 1.10 13.73
C LEU A 48 12.06 0.29 12.45
N ARG A 49 10.94 0.60 11.79
CA ARG A 49 10.58 -0.02 10.51
C ARG A 49 10.31 1.04 9.45
N PHE A 50 11.07 0.96 8.37
CA PHE A 50 10.86 1.78 7.19
C PHE A 50 10.12 0.98 6.12
N ARG A 51 9.12 1.61 5.50
CA ARG A 51 8.41 1.05 4.35
C ARG A 51 8.30 2.08 3.26
N TYR A 52 8.64 1.66 2.05
CA TYR A 52 8.46 2.44 0.85
C TYR A 52 7.59 1.67 -0.12
N LEU A 53 6.51 2.30 -0.58
CA LEU A 53 5.64 1.77 -1.63
C LEU A 53 5.66 2.70 -2.84
N ALA A 54 6.05 2.17 -3.99
CA ALA A 54 5.84 2.77 -5.29
C ALA A 54 4.63 2.11 -5.94
N SER A 55 3.63 2.88 -6.36
CA SER A 55 2.44 2.37 -7.05
C SER A 55 2.22 3.12 -8.35
N LEU A 56 2.24 2.38 -9.46
CA LEU A 56 1.91 2.87 -10.79
C LEU A 56 0.50 2.41 -11.17
N ARG A 57 -0.31 3.35 -11.65
CA ARG A 57 -1.64 3.10 -12.21
C ARG A 57 -1.72 3.62 -13.63
N LEU A 58 -2.01 2.74 -14.58
CA LEU A 58 -2.08 3.04 -16.01
C LEU A 58 -3.48 2.73 -16.54
N PRO A 59 -4.25 3.72 -17.02
CA PRO A 59 -5.54 3.45 -17.63
C PRO A 59 -5.37 2.74 -18.97
N LEU A 60 -6.19 1.71 -19.18
CA LEU A 60 -6.11 0.82 -20.35
C LEU A 60 -6.96 1.29 -21.55
N ALA A 61 -7.72 2.38 -21.40
CA ALA A 61 -8.56 2.89 -22.50
C ALA A 61 -7.76 3.71 -23.52
N PRO A 62 -8.27 3.90 -24.76
CA PRO A 62 -7.68 4.81 -25.75
C PRO A 62 -7.52 6.25 -25.23
N LYS A 63 -6.60 7.03 -25.79
CA LYS A 63 -6.33 8.42 -25.38
C LYS A 63 -7.54 9.34 -25.52
N SER A 64 -8.44 9.06 -26.46
CA SER A 64 -9.69 9.79 -26.68
C SER A 64 -10.71 9.61 -25.55
N ASN A 65 -10.56 8.58 -24.71
CA ASN A 65 -11.48 8.32 -23.62
C ASN A 65 -11.02 9.06 -22.34
N LEU A 66 -11.82 10.04 -21.94
CA LEU A 66 -11.61 10.89 -20.77
C LEU A 66 -11.86 10.15 -19.44
N ASN A 67 -12.64 9.06 -19.45
CA ASN A 67 -13.02 8.31 -18.26
C ASN A 67 -12.74 6.81 -18.40
N PRO A 68 -11.45 6.40 -18.38
CA PRO A 68 -11.08 4.99 -18.44
C PRO A 68 -11.59 4.24 -17.21
N LYS A 69 -12.41 3.20 -17.43
CA LYS A 69 -12.91 2.34 -16.35
C LYS A 69 -11.89 1.27 -15.93
N TRP A 70 -11.11 0.76 -16.88
CA TRP A 70 -10.08 -0.25 -16.63
C TRP A 70 -8.71 0.39 -16.47
N TYR A 71 -7.93 -0.09 -15.51
CA TYR A 71 -6.54 0.30 -15.33
C TYR A 71 -5.67 -0.87 -14.91
N LEU A 72 -4.41 -0.84 -15.32
CA LEU A 72 -3.34 -1.69 -14.80
C LEU A 72 -2.82 -1.07 -13.50
N ALA A 73 -2.58 -1.90 -12.50
CA ALA A 73 -1.99 -1.53 -11.23
C ALA A 73 -0.73 -2.37 -10.98
N ILE A 74 0.40 -1.68 -10.84
CA ILE A 74 1.68 -2.28 -10.44
C ILE A 74 2.11 -1.59 -9.14
N LYS A 75 2.55 -2.36 -8.15
CA LYS A 75 3.04 -1.83 -6.88
C LYS A 75 4.28 -2.59 -6.45
N ASP A 76 5.25 -1.89 -5.91
CA ASP A 76 6.44 -2.47 -5.31
C ASP A 76 6.56 -1.91 -3.89
N GLU A 77 6.68 -2.79 -2.89
CA GLU A 77 6.80 -2.41 -1.48
C GLU A 77 8.05 -3.00 -0.85
N ILE A 78 9.01 -2.13 -0.59
CA ILE A 78 10.24 -2.47 0.13
C ILE A 78 9.99 -2.26 1.62
N ARG A 79 10.30 -3.29 2.42
CA ARG A 79 10.24 -3.27 3.88
C ARG A 79 11.62 -3.46 4.46
N ILE A 80 12.03 -2.49 5.28
CA ILE A 80 13.30 -2.46 5.96
C ILE A 80 13.02 -2.38 7.46
N SER A 81 13.77 -3.15 8.25
CA SER A 81 13.73 -3.09 9.72
C SER A 81 15.14 -2.84 10.24
N ASP A 82 15.24 -2.35 11.46
CA ASP A 82 16.50 -2.19 12.19
C ASP A 82 17.07 -3.50 12.81
N GLN A 83 16.64 -4.66 12.32
CA GLN A 83 17.13 -5.96 12.78
C GLN A 83 18.48 -6.31 12.12
N PRO A 84 19.24 -7.29 12.65
CA PRO A 84 20.56 -7.67 12.11
C PRO A 84 20.57 -7.94 10.60
N ASN A 85 19.44 -8.34 10.02
CA ASN A 85 19.20 -8.27 8.59
C ASN A 85 18.28 -7.07 8.28
N PRO A 86 18.83 -5.95 7.75
CA PRO A 86 18.05 -4.74 7.55
C PRO A 86 16.96 -4.90 6.48
N PHE A 87 17.16 -5.82 5.53
CA PHE A 87 16.16 -6.14 4.52
C PHE A 87 15.21 -7.22 5.02
N ASP A 88 13.98 -6.82 5.34
CA ASP A 88 12.91 -7.72 5.78
C ASP A 88 12.32 -8.43 4.56
N SER A 89 11.82 -7.67 3.58
CA SER A 89 11.24 -8.24 2.34
C SER A 89 10.94 -7.19 1.27
N ASN A 90 10.76 -7.66 0.03
CA ASN A 90 10.13 -6.91 -1.06
C ASN A 90 8.81 -7.56 -1.49
N ARG A 91 7.75 -6.79 -1.70
CA ARG A 91 6.46 -7.26 -2.22
C ARG A 91 6.11 -6.58 -3.52
N VAL A 92 6.09 -7.36 -4.59
CA VAL A 92 5.66 -6.92 -5.92
C VAL A 92 4.20 -7.32 -6.11
N TRP A 93 3.36 -6.35 -6.44
CA TRP A 93 1.96 -6.52 -6.80
C TRP A 93 1.76 -6.17 -8.26
N GLY A 94 1.00 -6.99 -8.98
CA GLY A 94 0.59 -6.72 -10.35
C GLY A 94 -0.85 -7.18 -10.58
N GLY A 95 -1.65 -6.36 -11.27
CA GLY A 95 -2.98 -6.77 -11.67
C GLY A 95 -3.81 -5.64 -12.26
N VAL A 96 -5.11 -5.82 -12.26
CA VAL A 96 -6.05 -4.92 -12.95
C VAL A 96 -7.09 -4.38 -11.98
N GLY A 97 -7.51 -3.14 -12.21
CA GLY A 97 -8.60 -2.51 -11.51
C GLY A 97 -9.70 -2.06 -12.45
N TYR A 98 -10.91 -2.04 -11.91
CA TYR A 98 -12.11 -1.58 -12.58
C TYR A 98 -12.84 -0.54 -11.73
N ILE A 99 -13.20 0.57 -12.34
CA ILE A 99 -14.01 1.63 -11.75
C ILE A 99 -15.45 1.40 -12.17
N PHE A 100 -16.29 0.97 -11.23
CA PHE A 100 -17.72 0.77 -11.47
C PHE A 100 -18.44 2.10 -11.57
N ASN A 101 -18.19 2.99 -10.63
CA ASN A 101 -18.73 4.35 -10.58
C ASN A 101 -17.80 5.28 -9.77
N LYS A 102 -18.22 6.54 -9.56
CA LYS A 102 -17.42 7.55 -8.86
C LYS A 102 -17.14 7.23 -7.38
N ASN A 103 -17.89 6.30 -6.78
CA ASN A 103 -17.83 5.90 -5.38
C ASN A 103 -17.32 4.46 -5.18
N LEU A 104 -17.27 3.63 -6.23
CA LEU A 104 -16.99 2.21 -6.14
C LEU A 104 -15.99 1.77 -7.19
N GLY A 105 -14.92 1.12 -6.74
CA GLY A 105 -13.93 0.48 -7.58
C GLY A 105 -13.45 -0.85 -6.99
N GLY A 106 -12.99 -1.74 -7.86
CA GLY A 106 -12.36 -3.00 -7.49
C GLY A 106 -10.94 -3.11 -8.06
N GLU A 107 -10.03 -3.79 -7.36
CA GLU A 107 -8.71 -4.20 -7.85
C GLU A 107 -8.54 -5.71 -7.61
N LEU A 108 -8.07 -6.44 -8.63
CA LEU A 108 -7.61 -7.81 -8.50
C LEU A 108 -6.10 -7.83 -8.73
N LEU A 109 -5.33 -8.28 -7.74
CA LEU A 109 -3.88 -8.20 -7.73
C LEU A 109 -3.27 -9.56 -7.40
N TRP A 110 -2.26 -9.96 -8.16
CA TRP A 110 -1.31 -11.00 -7.78
C TRP A 110 -0.16 -10.34 -7.02
N MET A 111 0.29 -10.96 -5.94
CA MET A 111 1.44 -10.53 -5.15
C MET A 111 2.48 -11.62 -5.07
N THR A 112 3.74 -11.25 -5.25
CA THR A 112 4.89 -12.09 -4.92
C THR A 112 5.70 -11.37 -3.84
N GLN A 113 5.90 -12.04 -2.72
CA GLN A 113 6.75 -11.59 -1.63
C GLN A 113 8.10 -12.33 -1.70
N PHE A 114 9.17 -11.55 -1.69
CA PHE A 114 10.56 -12.00 -1.61
C PHE A 114 11.09 -11.66 -0.22
N ASP A 115 11.40 -12.68 0.57
CA ASP A 115 11.97 -12.51 1.91
C ASP A 115 13.50 -12.60 1.84
N GLY A 116 14.19 -11.95 2.79
CA GLY A 116 15.67 -11.88 2.82
C GLY A 116 16.41 -13.23 2.90
N GLY A 117 15.70 -14.35 3.10
CA GLY A 117 16.27 -15.70 3.23
C GLY A 117 16.09 -16.63 2.01
N GLN A 118 15.76 -16.10 0.83
CA GLN A 118 15.45 -16.83 -0.43
C GLN A 118 14.06 -17.47 -0.53
N ASN A 119 13.19 -17.29 0.46
CA ASN A 119 11.83 -17.79 0.37
C ASN A 119 10.93 -16.89 -0.49
N ARG A 120 10.01 -17.49 -1.24
CA ARG A 120 9.06 -16.78 -2.11
C ARG A 120 7.64 -17.23 -1.82
N SER A 121 6.77 -16.27 -1.51
CA SER A 121 5.35 -16.53 -1.28
C SER A 121 4.50 -15.79 -2.30
N ASN A 122 3.47 -16.45 -2.84
CA ASN A 122 2.54 -15.86 -3.79
C ASN A 122 1.14 -15.75 -3.18
N TYR A 123 0.47 -14.63 -3.42
CA TYR A 123 -0.87 -14.36 -2.92
C TYR A 123 -1.72 -13.73 -4.02
N VAL A 124 -3.03 -13.97 -3.96
CA VAL A 124 -4.01 -13.23 -4.76
C VAL A 124 -4.84 -12.38 -3.81
N ALA A 125 -5.04 -11.12 -4.16
CA ALA A 125 -5.85 -10.20 -3.38
C ALA A 125 -6.94 -9.58 -4.26
N PHE A 126 -8.15 -9.57 -3.72
CA PHE A 126 -9.26 -8.80 -4.24
C PHE A 126 -9.52 -7.63 -3.29
N ILE A 127 -9.50 -6.41 -3.82
CA ILE A 127 -9.71 -5.19 -3.05
C ILE A 127 -10.95 -4.49 -3.61
N LEU A 128 -12.00 -4.42 -2.81
CA LEU A 128 -13.14 -3.55 -3.06
C LEU A 128 -12.97 -2.25 -2.29
N ARG A 129 -13.11 -1.12 -2.96
CA ARG A 129 -13.05 0.20 -2.33
C ARG A 129 -14.33 0.95 -2.61
N HIS A 130 -15.06 1.24 -1.54
CA HIS A 130 -16.28 2.04 -1.55
C HIS A 130 -16.05 3.35 -0.78
N ASP A 131 -16.46 4.47 -1.36
CA ASP A 131 -16.46 5.79 -0.73
C ASP A 131 -17.92 6.18 -0.44
N PHE A 132 -18.27 6.18 0.85
CA PHE A 132 -19.63 6.50 1.32
C PHE A 132 -20.00 7.98 1.20
N GLY A 133 -19.10 8.85 0.74
CA GLY A 133 -19.44 10.19 0.27
C GLY A 133 -20.17 11.04 1.31
N TRP A 134 -19.55 11.33 2.47
CA TRP A 134 -20.13 12.23 3.47
C TRP A 134 -19.86 13.72 3.17
N SER A 135 -20.16 14.21 1.98
CA SER A 135 -20.10 15.66 1.71
C SER A 135 -21.03 16.04 0.57
N ALA A 136 -22.16 16.66 0.93
CA ALA A 136 -23.17 17.17 0.01
C ALA A 136 -22.78 18.51 -0.64
N ASP A 137 -21.75 19.20 -0.13
CA ASP A 137 -21.62 20.64 -0.36
C ASP A 137 -20.61 21.05 -1.47
N HIS A 138 -19.91 20.09 -2.10
CA HIS A 138 -18.93 20.40 -3.16
C HIS A 138 -18.97 19.39 -4.32
N PRO A 139 -19.85 19.59 -5.32
CA PRO A 139 -19.93 18.72 -6.51
C PRO A 139 -18.65 18.74 -7.37
N GLU A 140 -17.78 19.74 -7.21
CA GLU A 140 -16.47 19.84 -7.88
C GLU A 140 -15.38 18.89 -7.36
N ARG A 141 -15.61 18.17 -6.24
CA ARG A 141 -14.56 17.28 -5.68
C ARG A 141 -14.27 16.12 -6.64
N ARG A 142 -13.17 16.26 -7.38
CA ARG A 142 -12.64 15.34 -8.40
C ARG A 142 -12.77 13.87 -7.99
N VAL A 143 -13.20 13.04 -8.93
CA VAL A 143 -13.32 11.58 -8.79
C VAL A 143 -12.00 11.00 -8.28
N ARG A 144 -12.00 10.55 -7.02
CA ARG A 144 -10.81 10.05 -6.31
C ARG A 144 -10.22 8.79 -6.96
N PHE A 145 -11.04 8.08 -7.72
CA PHE A 145 -10.74 6.80 -8.36
C PHE A 145 -10.11 6.89 -9.75
N LEU A 146 -10.18 8.04 -10.42
CA LEU A 146 -9.63 8.15 -11.77
C LEU A 146 -8.08 8.20 -11.72
N PRO A 147 -7.38 7.34 -12.47
CA PRO A 147 -6.05 7.67 -12.97
C PRO A 147 -6.26 8.76 -14.01
N GLN A 148 -6.28 10.02 -13.55
CA GLN A 148 -6.09 11.17 -14.44
C GLN A 148 -4.61 11.48 -14.49
#